data_AF-A0A1G7DQS8-F1
#
_entry.id   AF-A0A1G7DQS8-F1
#
_cell.length_a   1.000
_cell.length_b   1.000
_cell.length_c   1.000
_cell.angle_alpha   90.00
_cell.angle_beta   90.00
_cell.angle_gamma   90.00
#
_symmetry.space_group_name_H-M   'P 1'
#
loop_
_entity.id
_entity.type
_entity.pdbx_description
1 polymer ?
#
loop_
_entity_poly.entity_id
_entity_poly.type
_entity_poly.pdbx_seq_one_letter_code
_entity_poly.pdbx_strand_id
1 'polypeptide(L)'
;MCFLAAALAWAQASPLILSPIPLPEATVEVGRAPKKGWVLYRVKPGDTLAGLAARYGVDPRHIQWSSGLKDDRLQVGQELRIPLVAAEEREPRVPPGVEAYRVRPGDTLASLAQRFGLSPLDLVSANPSLESLDRLVAGSVIYIPKGAKGLLVSLPEGETLVSLAQRFGLSPLRVAQANGVKDPTALRPGDLVLLPGVQAKTTYERLLAKQEEERRARLEAERRRQEELRRLAEERRRQEALRQAQVQRRQAQASRPQVRRVSYQEGGMRWPLSGFRITTYFGQRGAFQRYHTGIDLAAPYGTPIVAAKAGQVEVAGWSSWGYGFHVVLDHGGGVETLYAHMSRIAVRPGAWVEAGQVIGYVGSTGWSTGPHLHFEVRVGGVARNPLAYLP
;
A
#
# COMPACT_ATOMS: atom_id res chain seq x y z
N MET A 1 -7.16 57.98 18.77
CA MET A 1 -5.83 57.58 19.27
C MET A 1 -5.36 56.43 18.38
N CYS A 2 -4.66 56.72 17.28
CA CYS A 2 -3.18 56.75 17.16
C CYS A 2 -2.57 55.41 17.61
N PHE A 3 -2.02 54.58 16.73
CA PHE A 3 -0.70 54.68 16.05
C PHE A 3 -0.63 53.48 15.06
N LEU A 4 0.20 53.35 14.02
CA LEU A 4 1.33 54.06 13.43
C LEU A 4 1.47 53.47 12.01
N ALA A 5 1.42 54.28 10.95
CA ALA A 5 1.88 53.88 9.62
C ALA A 5 2.58 55.09 9.01
N ALA A 6 3.89 55.17 9.22
CA ALA A 6 4.75 56.20 8.67
C ALA A 6 5.54 55.63 7.48
N ALA A 7 5.30 56.21 6.32
CA ALA A 7 6.10 56.05 5.12
C ALA A 7 7.45 56.77 5.29
N LEU A 8 8.52 56.18 4.77
CA LEU A 8 9.76 56.88 4.45
C LEU A 8 10.31 56.43 3.10
N ALA A 9 10.44 57.45 2.24
CA ALA A 9 11.19 57.61 1.01
C ALA A 9 12.08 56.47 0.50
N TRP A 10 11.82 56.06 -0.75
CA TRP A 10 12.78 55.36 -1.60
C TRP A 10 13.47 56.35 -2.54
N ALA A 11 14.79 56.43 -2.43
CA ALA A 11 15.64 57.10 -3.40
C ALA A 11 15.69 56.29 -4.72
N GLN A 12 15.66 57.01 -5.83
CA GLN A 12 15.68 56.49 -7.19
C GLN A 12 17.06 55.91 -7.54
N ALA A 13 17.07 54.71 -8.11
CA ALA A 13 18.13 54.24 -8.99
C ALA A 13 17.48 53.49 -10.16
N SER A 14 17.53 54.09 -11.35
CA SER A 14 17.01 53.53 -12.60
C SER A 14 17.88 52.35 -13.05
N PRO A 15 17.33 51.15 -13.27
CA PRO A 15 18.05 50.10 -13.97
C PRO A 15 18.05 50.38 -15.48
N LEU A 16 19.22 50.38 -16.09
CA LEU A 16 19.39 50.41 -17.54
C LEU A 16 18.77 49.15 -18.15
N ILE A 17 17.65 49.33 -18.85
CA ILE A 17 16.99 48.30 -19.67
C ILE A 17 17.81 48.16 -20.95
N LEU A 18 18.63 47.12 -21.05
CA LEU A 18 19.11 46.63 -22.35
C LEU A 18 17.99 45.81 -22.98
N SER A 19 17.42 46.33 -24.07
CA SER A 19 16.42 45.65 -24.89
C SER A 19 17.00 44.36 -25.49
N PRO A 20 16.23 43.26 -25.60
CA PRO A 20 16.70 42.05 -26.24
C PRO A 20 16.88 42.27 -27.75
N ILE A 21 18.06 41.92 -28.27
CA ILE A 21 18.35 41.88 -29.70
C ILE A 21 17.51 40.76 -30.32
N PRO A 22 16.73 41.01 -31.40
CA PRO A 22 16.00 39.95 -32.09
C PRO A 22 17.01 39.08 -32.87
N LEU A 23 17.07 37.78 -32.53
CA LEU A 23 17.81 36.81 -33.33
C LEU A 23 16.93 36.37 -34.52
N PRO A 24 17.49 36.29 -35.75
CA PRO A 24 16.78 35.73 -36.88
C PRO A 24 16.52 34.24 -36.65
N GLU A 25 15.26 33.80 -36.82
CA GLU A 25 14.87 32.40 -36.91
C GLU A 25 15.49 31.77 -38.17
N ALA A 26 16.74 31.34 -38.06
CA ALA A 26 17.35 30.45 -39.03
C ALA A 26 17.04 29.02 -38.60
N THR A 27 16.07 28.40 -39.26
CA THR A 27 15.94 26.94 -39.34
C THR A 27 17.28 26.37 -39.83
N VAL A 28 18.07 25.83 -38.91
CA VAL A 28 19.29 25.10 -39.26
C VAL A 28 18.86 23.69 -39.66
N GLU A 29 18.69 23.46 -40.96
CA GLU A 29 18.91 22.12 -41.50
C GLU A 29 20.36 21.74 -41.19
N VAL A 30 20.56 20.74 -40.33
CA VAL A 30 21.90 20.22 -40.03
C VAL A 30 22.32 19.33 -41.20
N GLY A 31 22.68 19.97 -42.32
CA GLY A 31 23.56 19.37 -43.30
C GLY A 31 24.94 19.20 -42.66
N ARG A 32 25.41 17.95 -42.51
CA ARG A 32 26.76 17.66 -42.02
C ARG A 32 27.79 18.39 -42.87
N ALA A 33 28.54 19.31 -42.25
CA ALA A 33 29.75 19.86 -42.87
C ALA A 33 30.89 18.82 -42.81
N PRO A 34 31.55 18.47 -43.91
CA PRO A 34 32.80 17.73 -43.83
C PRO A 34 33.92 18.71 -43.41
N LYS A 35 34.45 18.57 -42.20
CA LYS A 35 35.66 19.31 -41.80
C LYS A 35 36.89 18.61 -42.39
N LYS A 36 37.38 19.10 -43.54
CA LYS A 36 38.77 18.86 -43.96
C LYS A 36 39.66 19.91 -43.28
N GLY A 37 40.38 19.53 -42.24
CA GLY A 37 41.31 20.42 -41.52
C GLY A 37 42.65 19.74 -41.26
N TRP A 38 43.68 20.54 -40.97
CA TRP A 38 45.02 20.07 -40.60
C TRP A 38 45.37 20.58 -39.20
N VAL A 39 45.99 19.74 -38.38
CA VAL A 39 46.71 20.18 -37.18
C VAL A 39 48.19 20.26 -37.53
N LEU A 40 48.77 21.45 -37.35
CA LEU A 40 50.21 21.63 -37.42
C LEU A 40 50.81 21.19 -36.09
N TYR A 41 51.63 20.16 -36.11
CA TYR A 41 52.27 19.59 -34.94
C TYR A 41 53.79 19.66 -35.05
N ARG A 42 54.46 20.19 -34.04
CA ARG A 42 55.92 20.24 -33.98
C ARG A 42 56.46 19.03 -33.22
N VAL A 43 57.24 18.19 -33.91
CA VAL A 43 57.82 16.94 -33.38
C VAL A 43 58.64 17.22 -32.13
N LYS A 44 58.39 16.46 -31.06
CA LYS A 44 59.11 16.52 -29.79
C LYS A 44 60.08 15.35 -29.66
N PRO A 45 61.10 15.44 -28.77
CA PRO A 45 61.98 14.31 -28.49
C PRO A 45 61.18 13.08 -28.05
N GLY A 46 61.40 11.96 -28.75
CA GLY A 46 60.70 10.68 -28.47
C GLY A 46 59.43 10.44 -29.27
N ASP A 47 58.97 11.40 -30.08
CA ASP A 47 57.82 11.20 -30.96
C ASP A 47 58.17 10.23 -32.10
N THR A 48 57.24 9.33 -32.42
CA THR A 48 57.29 8.45 -33.58
C THR A 48 56.10 8.70 -34.49
N LEU A 49 56.24 8.48 -35.80
CA LEU A 49 55.15 8.69 -36.75
C LEU A 49 53.93 7.82 -36.40
N ALA A 50 54.16 6.56 -36.00
CA ALA A 50 53.11 5.66 -35.52
C ALA A 50 52.45 6.15 -34.22
N GLY A 51 53.22 6.66 -33.25
CA GLY A 51 52.68 7.18 -32.00
C GLY A 51 51.84 8.44 -32.20
N LEU A 52 52.28 9.35 -33.09
CA LEU A 52 51.50 10.53 -33.46
C LEU A 52 50.24 10.16 -34.25
N ALA A 53 50.35 9.25 -35.21
CA ALA A 53 49.22 8.72 -35.97
C ALA A 53 48.12 8.14 -35.06
N ALA A 54 48.51 7.30 -34.10
CA ALA A 54 47.60 6.74 -33.10
C ALA A 54 46.97 7.83 -32.22
N ARG A 55 47.78 8.79 -31.75
CA ARG A 55 47.31 9.91 -30.90
C ARG A 55 46.24 10.76 -31.58
N TYR A 56 46.34 10.95 -32.89
CA TYR A 56 45.43 11.80 -33.67
C TYR A 56 44.40 10.99 -34.49
N GLY A 57 44.36 9.66 -34.33
CA GLY A 57 43.38 8.80 -34.97
C GLY A 57 43.47 8.74 -36.50
N VAL A 58 44.68 8.84 -37.06
CA VAL A 58 44.92 8.87 -38.51
C VAL A 58 45.95 7.83 -38.95
N ASP A 59 45.89 7.39 -40.22
CA ASP A 59 46.89 6.46 -40.77
C ASP A 59 48.26 7.18 -40.86
N PRO A 60 49.37 6.55 -40.40
CA PRO A 60 50.71 7.14 -40.48
C PRO A 60 51.09 7.63 -41.88
N ARG A 61 50.65 6.92 -42.93
CA ARG A 61 50.93 7.26 -44.33
C ARG A 61 50.24 8.56 -44.76
N HIS A 62 49.10 8.89 -44.14
CA HIS A 62 48.43 10.17 -44.41
C HIS A 62 49.22 11.34 -43.85
N ILE A 63 49.82 11.22 -42.66
CA ILE A 63 50.75 12.23 -42.10
C ILE A 63 51.99 12.36 -42.97
N GLN A 64 52.50 11.23 -43.47
CA GLN A 64 53.69 11.17 -44.32
C GLN A 64 53.47 11.95 -45.63
N TRP A 65 52.38 11.66 -46.34
CA TRP A 65 52.01 12.35 -47.58
C TRP A 65 51.75 13.85 -47.36
N SER A 66 50.96 14.19 -46.34
CA SER A 66 50.56 15.58 -46.09
C SER A 66 51.69 16.48 -45.62
N SER A 67 52.68 15.90 -44.94
CA SER A 67 53.86 16.58 -44.44
C SER A 67 55.05 16.47 -45.41
N GLY A 68 54.89 15.80 -46.55
CA GLY A 68 55.93 15.64 -47.58
C GLY A 68 57.13 14.80 -47.13
N LEU A 69 56.93 13.87 -46.19
CA LEU A 69 57.98 12.99 -45.68
C LEU A 69 58.30 11.89 -46.70
N LYS A 70 59.59 11.53 -46.83
CA LYS A 70 60.03 10.43 -47.71
C LYS A 70 60.10 9.08 -47.00
N ASP A 71 60.19 9.09 -45.68
CA ASP A 71 60.27 7.92 -44.80
C ASP A 71 59.62 8.25 -43.44
N ASP A 72 59.68 7.32 -42.50
CA ASP A 72 59.05 7.43 -41.17
C ASP A 72 59.97 8.11 -40.14
N ARG A 73 61.13 8.65 -40.56
CA ARG A 73 62.10 9.29 -39.65
C ARG A 73 61.69 10.71 -39.36
N LEU A 74 61.43 11.00 -38.08
CA LEU A 74 61.05 12.33 -37.61
C LEU A 74 62.23 13.05 -36.97
N GLN A 75 62.38 14.34 -37.27
CA GLN A 75 63.37 15.21 -36.62
C GLN A 75 62.70 16.08 -35.57
N VAL A 76 63.31 16.20 -34.39
CA VAL A 76 62.81 17.09 -33.34
C VAL A 76 62.74 18.54 -33.86
N GLY A 77 61.61 19.20 -33.66
CA GLY A 77 61.34 20.54 -34.17
C GLY A 77 60.72 20.59 -35.57
N GLN A 78 60.64 19.45 -36.28
CA GLN A 78 59.99 19.35 -37.59
C GLN A 78 58.48 19.58 -37.47
N GLU A 79 57.91 20.33 -38.41
CA GLU A 79 56.47 20.55 -38.45
C GLU A 79 55.77 19.52 -39.35
N LEU A 80 54.80 18.82 -38.77
CA LEU A 80 53.95 17.85 -39.44
C LEU A 80 52.56 18.43 -39.64
N ARG A 81 52.00 18.19 -40.82
CA ARG A 81 50.60 18.48 -41.16
C ARG A 81 49.79 17.23 -40.88
N ILE A 82 49.27 17.09 -39.67
CA ILE A 82 48.43 15.94 -39.33
C ILE A 82 47.03 16.21 -39.88
N PRO A 83 46.53 15.45 -40.87
CA PRO A 83 45.17 15.63 -41.33
C PRO A 83 44.24 15.30 -40.16
N LEU A 84 43.40 16.25 -39.76
CA LEU A 84 42.16 15.89 -39.06
C LEU A 84 41.19 15.47 -40.14
N VAL A 85 41.41 14.28 -40.69
CA VAL A 85 40.28 13.54 -41.24
C VAL A 85 39.47 13.23 -39.99
N ALA A 86 38.27 13.81 -39.85
CA ALA A 86 37.27 13.18 -39.00
C ALA A 86 37.35 11.70 -39.39
N ALA A 87 37.77 10.83 -38.46
CA ALA A 87 37.83 9.39 -38.68
C ALA A 87 36.59 9.08 -39.48
N GLU A 88 36.75 8.72 -40.77
CA GLU A 88 35.61 8.64 -41.67
C GLU A 88 34.58 7.84 -40.88
N GLU A 89 33.43 8.44 -40.59
CA GLU A 89 32.33 7.76 -39.92
C GLU A 89 31.79 6.76 -40.94
N ARG A 90 32.63 5.78 -41.24
CA ARG A 90 32.35 4.66 -42.10
C ARG A 90 31.54 3.74 -41.23
N GLU A 91 30.33 3.48 -41.67
CA GLU A 91 29.49 2.49 -41.03
C GLU A 91 30.27 1.16 -40.97
N PRO A 92 30.41 0.57 -39.77
CA PRO A 92 31.07 -0.72 -39.60
C PRO A 92 30.57 -1.73 -40.62
N ARG A 93 31.49 -2.46 -41.26
CA ARG A 93 31.05 -3.55 -42.12
C ARG A 93 30.32 -4.59 -41.27
N VAL A 94 29.08 -4.92 -41.68
CA VAL A 94 28.31 -6.01 -41.10
C VAL A 94 28.55 -7.30 -41.90
N PRO A 95 28.81 -8.45 -41.26
CA PRO A 95 28.96 -9.73 -41.94
C PRO A 95 27.70 -10.13 -42.74
N PRO A 96 27.84 -10.85 -43.86
CA PRO A 96 26.70 -11.38 -44.60
C PRO A 96 25.85 -12.30 -43.71
N GLY A 97 24.53 -12.14 -43.80
CA GLY A 97 23.58 -12.92 -42.98
C GLY A 97 23.36 -12.36 -41.57
N VAL A 98 23.92 -11.20 -41.24
CA VAL A 98 23.55 -10.44 -40.03
C VAL A 98 22.78 -9.19 -40.46
N GLU A 99 21.61 -8.97 -39.88
CA GLU A 99 20.78 -7.78 -40.12
C GLU A 99 20.88 -6.82 -38.93
N ALA A 100 21.09 -5.54 -39.20
CA ALA A 100 20.97 -4.48 -38.20
C ALA A 100 19.49 -4.09 -38.02
N TYR A 101 18.93 -4.34 -36.85
CA TYR A 101 17.55 -4.00 -36.52
C TYR A 101 17.52 -2.86 -35.50
N ARG A 102 16.70 -1.84 -35.77
CA ARG A 102 16.47 -0.75 -34.83
C ARG A 102 15.38 -1.12 -33.84
N VAL A 103 15.74 -1.19 -32.56
CA VAL A 103 14.85 -1.53 -31.45
C VAL A 103 13.68 -0.54 -31.39
N ARG A 104 12.45 -1.07 -31.39
CA ARG A 104 11.24 -0.27 -31.25
C ARG A 104 10.83 -0.19 -29.76
N PRO A 105 10.07 0.84 -29.36
CA PRO A 105 9.50 0.88 -28.02
C PRO A 105 8.70 -0.40 -27.72
N GLY A 106 9.03 -1.06 -26.61
CA GLY A 106 8.40 -2.33 -26.19
C GLY A 106 9.08 -3.61 -26.72
N ASP A 107 10.07 -3.51 -27.61
CA ASP A 107 10.85 -4.67 -28.03
C ASP A 107 11.67 -5.21 -26.84
N THR A 108 11.56 -6.52 -26.61
CA THR A 108 12.39 -7.27 -25.67
C THR A 108 13.22 -8.32 -26.41
N LEU A 109 14.31 -8.80 -25.82
CA LEU A 109 15.13 -9.84 -26.45
C LEU A 109 14.31 -11.11 -26.71
N ALA A 110 13.40 -11.47 -25.80
CA ALA A 110 12.50 -12.61 -25.97
C ALA A 110 11.54 -12.43 -27.15
N SER A 111 10.92 -11.25 -27.29
CA SER A 111 10.02 -10.96 -28.41
C SER A 111 10.74 -10.97 -29.76
N LEU A 112 11.97 -10.44 -29.82
CA LEU A 112 12.78 -10.46 -31.02
C LEU A 112 13.25 -11.89 -31.34
N ALA A 113 13.70 -12.65 -30.33
CA ALA A 113 14.09 -14.05 -30.49
C ALA A 113 12.96 -14.86 -31.13
N GLN A 114 11.74 -14.74 -30.59
CA GLN A 114 10.56 -15.41 -31.12
C GLN A 114 10.22 -14.96 -32.55
N ARG A 115 10.23 -13.64 -32.79
CA ARG A 115 9.90 -13.06 -34.10
C ARG A 115 10.82 -13.53 -35.21
N PHE A 116 12.10 -13.68 -34.92
CA PHE A 116 13.13 -14.06 -35.90
C PHE A 116 13.48 -15.56 -35.86
N GLY A 117 12.79 -16.37 -35.04
CA GLY A 117 13.05 -17.81 -34.92
C GLY A 117 14.42 -18.15 -34.34
N LEU A 118 14.93 -17.30 -33.46
CA LEU A 118 16.26 -17.43 -32.83
C LEU A 118 16.13 -17.81 -31.36
N SER A 119 17.18 -18.41 -30.80
CA SER A 119 17.27 -18.56 -29.34
C SER A 119 17.74 -17.24 -28.70
N PRO A 120 17.38 -16.96 -27.44
CA PRO A 120 17.94 -15.82 -26.70
C PRO A 120 19.48 -15.82 -26.66
N LEU A 121 20.09 -17.00 -26.57
CA LEU A 121 21.53 -17.17 -26.59
C LEU A 121 22.15 -16.76 -27.94
N ASP A 122 21.47 -17.04 -29.06
CA ASP A 122 21.94 -16.63 -30.39
C ASP A 122 21.94 -15.10 -30.52
N LEU A 123 20.91 -14.42 -30.00
CA LEU A 123 20.85 -12.95 -30.00
C LEU A 123 21.89 -12.33 -29.05
N VAL A 124 22.09 -12.88 -27.86
CA VAL A 124 23.15 -12.39 -26.95
C VAL A 124 24.54 -12.65 -27.54
N SER A 125 24.74 -13.75 -28.25
CA SER A 125 26.02 -14.02 -28.95
C SER A 125 26.27 -13.02 -30.08
N ALA A 126 25.23 -12.61 -30.80
CA ALA A 126 25.35 -11.54 -31.80
C ALA A 126 25.46 -10.13 -31.17
N ASN A 127 25.17 -9.97 -29.88
CA ASN A 127 25.15 -8.69 -29.19
C ASN A 127 25.77 -8.82 -27.79
N PRO A 128 27.08 -9.11 -27.67
CA PRO A 128 27.72 -9.39 -26.39
C PRO A 128 27.80 -8.17 -25.46
N SER A 129 27.57 -6.96 -25.97
CA SER A 129 27.53 -5.70 -25.22
C SER A 129 26.19 -5.41 -24.54
N LEU A 130 25.21 -6.31 -24.64
CA LEU A 130 23.91 -6.13 -23.97
C LEU A 130 24.06 -6.08 -22.44
N GLU A 131 23.31 -5.18 -21.83
CA GLU A 131 23.28 -4.99 -20.36
C GLU A 131 22.03 -5.59 -19.68
N SER A 132 21.02 -5.96 -20.46
CA SER A 132 19.74 -6.50 -19.99
C SER A 132 19.08 -7.36 -21.07
N LEU A 133 18.33 -8.40 -20.65
CA LEU A 133 17.50 -9.22 -21.53
C LEU A 133 16.11 -8.59 -21.77
N ASP A 134 15.60 -7.86 -20.78
CA ASP A 134 14.24 -7.30 -20.80
C ASP A 134 14.18 -5.85 -21.28
N ARG A 135 15.26 -5.09 -21.01
CA ARG A 135 15.31 -3.65 -21.28
C ARG A 135 16.23 -3.37 -22.45
N LEU A 136 15.66 -3.32 -23.65
CA LEU A 136 16.33 -2.81 -24.83
C LEU A 136 16.06 -1.31 -24.96
N VAL A 137 17.12 -0.54 -25.27
CA VAL A 137 17.00 0.91 -25.45
C VAL A 137 16.33 1.17 -26.80
N ALA A 138 15.14 1.78 -26.80
CA ALA A 138 14.46 2.13 -28.04
C ALA A 138 15.33 3.04 -28.91
N GLY A 139 15.40 2.74 -30.21
CA GLY A 139 16.27 3.42 -31.16
C GLY A 139 17.70 2.86 -31.26
N SER A 140 18.13 2.02 -30.31
CA SER A 140 19.42 1.33 -30.43
C SER A 140 19.40 0.29 -31.57
N VAL A 141 20.59 -0.05 -32.06
CA VAL A 141 20.76 -1.09 -33.08
C VAL A 141 21.12 -2.40 -32.40
N ILE A 142 20.40 -3.46 -32.76
CA ILE A 142 20.69 -4.84 -32.37
C ILE A 142 20.94 -5.66 -33.63
N TYR A 143 21.91 -6.55 -33.57
CA TYR A 143 22.30 -7.40 -34.69
C TYR A 143 21.56 -8.74 -34.63
N ILE A 144 20.90 -9.10 -35.73
CA ILE A 144 20.07 -10.30 -35.85
C ILE A 144 20.75 -11.28 -36.79
N PRO A 145 21.28 -12.42 -36.29
CA PRO A 145 21.92 -13.43 -37.13
C PRO A 145 20.87 -14.26 -37.88
N LYS A 146 20.58 -13.90 -39.15
CA LYS A 146 19.71 -14.67 -40.05
C LYS A 146 20.43 -15.85 -40.72
N GLY A 147 21.76 -15.78 -40.82
CA GLY A 147 22.60 -16.79 -41.44
C GLY A 147 23.34 -17.65 -40.43
N ALA A 148 24.68 -17.65 -40.52
CA ALA A 148 25.52 -18.38 -39.59
C ALA A 148 25.40 -17.80 -38.17
N LYS A 149 25.27 -18.68 -37.17
CA LYS A 149 25.16 -18.32 -35.76
C LYS A 149 26.55 -18.33 -35.12
N GLY A 150 26.80 -17.37 -34.24
CA GLY A 150 28.09 -17.22 -33.60
C GLY A 150 28.21 -15.93 -32.79
N LEU A 151 29.41 -15.71 -32.26
CA LEU A 151 29.76 -14.53 -31.48
C LEU A 151 30.12 -13.39 -32.44
N LEU A 152 29.43 -12.26 -32.33
CA LEU A 152 29.74 -11.06 -33.12
C LEU A 152 30.59 -10.10 -32.29
N VAL A 153 31.76 -9.72 -32.79
CA VAL A 153 32.69 -8.81 -32.12
C VAL A 153 33.16 -7.72 -33.07
N SER A 154 33.34 -6.51 -32.56
CA SER A 154 34.04 -5.44 -33.30
C SER A 154 35.53 -5.73 -33.30
N LEU A 155 36.19 -5.64 -34.46
CA LEU A 155 37.63 -5.82 -34.57
C LEU A 155 38.35 -4.68 -33.82
N PRO A 156 39.16 -4.95 -32.78
CA PRO A 156 39.89 -3.92 -32.05
C PRO A 156 40.98 -3.24 -32.89
N GLU A 157 41.40 -2.04 -32.47
CA GLU A 157 42.56 -1.39 -33.06
C GLU A 157 43.83 -2.24 -32.90
N GLY A 158 44.57 -2.41 -34.00
CA GLY A 158 45.79 -3.22 -34.02
C GLY A 158 45.58 -4.75 -34.03
N GLU A 159 44.34 -5.25 -33.94
CA GLU A 159 44.03 -6.67 -34.13
C GLU A 159 43.71 -6.98 -35.60
N THR A 160 44.06 -8.20 -36.03
CA THR A 160 43.69 -8.74 -37.35
C THR A 160 42.66 -9.87 -37.19
N LEU A 161 41.95 -10.21 -38.27
CA LEU A 161 41.07 -11.39 -38.26
C LEU A 161 41.84 -12.67 -37.89
N VAL A 162 43.12 -12.75 -38.29
CA VAL A 162 43.97 -13.91 -38.00
C VAL A 162 44.25 -14.02 -36.50
N SER A 163 44.71 -12.93 -35.86
CA SER A 163 44.99 -12.93 -34.42
C SER A 163 43.72 -13.15 -33.60
N LEU A 164 42.59 -12.59 -34.04
CA LEU A 164 41.29 -12.78 -33.42
C LEU A 164 40.83 -14.25 -33.53
N ALA A 165 40.88 -14.84 -34.72
CA ALA A 165 40.48 -16.24 -34.92
C ALA A 165 41.35 -17.21 -34.10
N GLN A 166 42.66 -16.97 -34.05
CA GLN A 166 43.60 -17.76 -33.25
C GLN A 166 43.30 -17.69 -31.75
N ARG A 167 42.96 -16.50 -31.22
CA ARG A 167 42.57 -16.33 -29.80
C ARG A 167 41.37 -17.20 -29.40
N PHE A 168 40.44 -17.41 -30.33
CA PHE A 168 39.27 -18.26 -30.12
C PHE A 168 39.45 -19.71 -30.60
N GLY A 169 40.67 -20.10 -31.01
CA GLY A 169 40.97 -21.46 -31.49
C GLY A 169 40.29 -21.82 -32.81
N LEU A 170 39.94 -20.83 -33.64
CA LEU A 170 39.26 -21.02 -34.91
C LEU A 170 40.24 -20.92 -36.09
N SER A 171 39.94 -21.65 -37.18
CA SER A 171 40.67 -21.50 -38.44
C SER A 171 40.40 -20.11 -39.06
N PRO A 172 41.44 -19.29 -39.33
CA PRO A 172 41.27 -17.97 -39.94
C PRO A 172 40.52 -18.02 -41.28
N LEU A 173 40.75 -19.07 -42.08
CA LEU A 173 40.07 -19.26 -43.37
C LEU A 173 38.57 -19.49 -43.19
N ARG A 174 38.17 -20.30 -42.21
CA ARG A 174 36.75 -20.56 -41.90
C ARG A 174 36.05 -19.30 -41.40
N VAL A 175 36.73 -18.50 -40.57
CA VAL A 175 36.20 -17.22 -40.10
C VAL A 175 36.08 -16.23 -41.26
N ALA A 176 37.08 -16.12 -42.13
CA ALA A 176 37.03 -15.25 -43.32
C ALA A 176 35.86 -15.62 -44.26
N GLN A 177 35.67 -16.91 -44.53
CA GLN A 177 34.54 -17.42 -45.33
C GLN A 177 33.18 -17.08 -44.70
N ALA A 178 33.01 -17.30 -43.39
CA ALA A 178 31.77 -16.98 -42.68
C ALA A 178 31.45 -15.47 -42.70
N ASN A 179 32.46 -14.62 -42.85
CA ASN A 179 32.32 -13.17 -42.95
C ASN A 179 32.28 -12.65 -44.40
N GLY A 180 32.26 -13.54 -45.40
CA GLY A 180 32.26 -13.18 -46.82
C GLY A 180 33.49 -12.39 -47.23
N VAL A 181 34.64 -12.67 -46.63
CA VAL A 181 35.92 -12.02 -46.94
C VAL A 181 36.83 -13.00 -47.65
N LYS A 182 37.33 -12.62 -48.83
CA LYS A 182 38.32 -13.42 -49.58
C LYS A 182 39.72 -13.32 -48.99
N ASP A 183 40.06 -12.13 -48.47
CA ASP A 183 41.37 -11.82 -47.88
C ASP A 183 41.21 -11.44 -46.39
N PRO A 184 41.81 -12.19 -45.44
CA PRO A 184 41.78 -11.88 -44.00
C PRO A 184 42.29 -10.48 -43.61
N THR A 185 43.09 -9.82 -44.47
CA THR A 185 43.62 -8.47 -44.22
C THR A 185 42.69 -7.34 -44.67
N ALA A 186 41.59 -7.67 -45.36
CA ALA A 186 40.65 -6.68 -45.88
C ALA A 186 39.76 -6.04 -44.80
N LEU A 187 39.71 -6.62 -43.60
CA LEU A 187 38.96 -6.07 -42.46
C LEU A 187 39.74 -5.00 -41.74
N ARG A 188 39.04 -3.94 -41.33
CA ARG A 188 39.61 -2.80 -40.61
C ARG A 188 39.14 -2.80 -39.15
N PRO A 189 39.87 -2.15 -38.24
CA PRO A 189 39.36 -1.88 -36.89
C PRO A 189 37.97 -1.24 -36.94
N GLY A 190 37.08 -1.68 -36.08
CA GLY A 190 35.68 -1.28 -36.05
C GLY A 190 34.73 -2.14 -36.89
N ASP A 191 35.22 -2.91 -37.87
CA ASP A 191 34.37 -3.84 -38.63
C ASP A 191 33.84 -4.95 -37.70
N LEU A 192 32.60 -5.37 -37.90
CA LEU A 192 32.02 -6.47 -37.14
C LEU A 192 32.46 -7.81 -37.74
N VAL A 193 32.86 -8.73 -36.88
CA VAL A 193 33.36 -10.05 -37.23
C VAL A 193 32.54 -11.11 -36.53
N LEU A 194 31.91 -11.99 -37.32
CA LEU A 194 31.19 -13.16 -36.86
C LEU A 194 32.17 -14.31 -36.65
N LEU A 195 32.23 -14.83 -35.42
CA LEU A 195 33.00 -16.01 -35.05
C LEU A 195 32.05 -17.23 -35.02
N PRO A 196 31.99 -18.04 -36.10
CA PRO A 196 31.03 -19.12 -36.22
C PRO A 196 31.23 -20.18 -35.13
N GLY A 197 30.13 -20.61 -34.50
CA GLY A 197 30.15 -21.66 -33.47
C GLY A 197 30.60 -21.22 -32.07
N VAL A 198 31.07 -19.98 -31.90
CA VAL A 198 31.36 -19.41 -30.58
C VAL A 198 30.07 -18.84 -29.99
N GLN A 199 29.79 -19.12 -28.72
CA GLN A 199 28.59 -18.66 -28.04
C GLN A 199 28.95 -17.86 -26.79
N ALA A 200 28.23 -16.76 -26.54
CA ALA A 200 28.40 -15.92 -25.36
C ALA A 200 27.67 -16.49 -24.13
N LYS A 201 27.93 -17.76 -23.77
CA LYS A 201 27.23 -18.46 -22.67
C LYS A 201 27.38 -17.74 -21.33
N THR A 202 28.61 -17.37 -20.97
CA THR A 202 28.90 -16.68 -19.70
C THR A 202 28.23 -15.30 -19.62
N THR A 203 28.22 -14.55 -20.73
CA THR A 203 27.48 -13.28 -20.83
C THR A 203 25.99 -13.49 -20.65
N TYR A 204 25.42 -14.52 -21.31
CA TYR A 204 24.01 -14.86 -21.19
C TYR A 204 23.63 -15.26 -19.77
N GLU A 205 24.40 -16.15 -19.13
CA GLU A 205 24.20 -16.59 -17.75
C GLU A 205 24.25 -15.42 -16.76
N ARG A 206 25.21 -14.50 -16.92
CA ARG A 206 25.30 -13.28 -16.12
C ARG A 206 24.06 -12.41 -16.28
N LEU A 207 23.58 -12.21 -17.50
CA LEU A 207 22.40 -11.40 -17.78
C LEU A 207 21.12 -12.06 -17.26
N LEU A 208 21.02 -13.39 -17.35
CA LEU A 208 19.93 -14.17 -16.81
C LEU A 208 19.88 -14.10 -15.28
N ALA A 209 21.03 -14.24 -14.62
CA ALA A 209 21.14 -14.08 -13.16
C ALA A 209 20.70 -12.69 -12.72
N LYS A 210 21.16 -11.64 -13.42
CA LYS A 210 20.72 -10.25 -13.18
C LYS A 210 19.21 -10.08 -13.35
N GLN A 211 18.63 -10.67 -14.39
CA GLN A 211 17.19 -10.65 -14.61
C GLN A 211 16.41 -11.32 -13.46
N GLU A 212 16.87 -12.50 -13.02
CA GLU A 212 16.24 -13.23 -11.92
C GLU A 212 16.32 -12.46 -10.60
N GLU A 213 17.46 -11.84 -10.31
CA GLU A 213 17.65 -10.98 -9.14
C GLU A 213 16.69 -9.78 -9.17
N GLU A 214 16.62 -9.06 -10.30
CA GLU A 214 15.69 -7.94 -10.47
C GLU A 214 14.23 -8.39 -10.30
N ARG A 215 13.87 -9.57 -10.82
CA ARG A 215 12.52 -10.14 -10.66
C ARG A 215 12.21 -10.47 -9.21
N ARG A 216 13.16 -11.09 -8.49
CA ARG A 216 13.00 -11.41 -7.06
C ARG A 216 12.86 -10.13 -6.22
N ALA A 217 13.73 -9.15 -6.45
CA ALA A 217 13.67 -7.86 -5.77
C ALA A 217 12.33 -7.14 -6.00
N ARG A 218 11.78 -7.17 -7.21
CA ARG A 218 10.45 -6.61 -7.52
C ARG A 218 9.33 -7.31 -6.73
N LEU A 219 9.32 -8.64 -6.70
CA LEU A 219 8.32 -9.41 -5.96
C LEU A 219 8.41 -9.16 -4.44
N GLU A 220 9.61 -9.08 -3.90
CA GLU A 220 9.83 -8.75 -2.49
C GLU A 220 9.38 -7.33 -2.15
N ALA A 221 9.68 -6.35 -3.01
CA ALA A 221 9.22 -4.98 -2.83
C ALA A 221 7.68 -4.88 -2.83
N GLU A 222 7.02 -5.59 -3.74
CA GLU A 222 5.56 -5.66 -3.78
C GLU A 222 4.99 -6.33 -2.53
N ARG A 223 5.57 -7.44 -2.07
CA ARG A 223 5.16 -8.08 -0.81
C ARG A 223 5.28 -7.14 0.38
N ARG A 224 6.41 -6.44 0.51
CA ARG A 224 6.64 -5.45 1.57
C ARG A 224 5.60 -4.33 1.52
N ARG A 225 5.29 -3.83 0.32
CA ARG A 225 4.26 -2.80 0.11
C ARG A 225 2.87 -3.29 0.53
N GLN A 226 2.51 -4.52 0.20
CA GLN A 226 1.24 -5.10 0.61
C GLN A 226 1.14 -5.31 2.12
N GLU A 227 2.22 -5.76 2.77
CA GLU A 227 2.29 -5.89 4.23
C GLU A 227 2.14 -4.54 4.92
N GLU A 228 2.79 -3.49 4.42
CA GLU A 228 2.66 -2.12 4.94
C GLU A 228 1.23 -1.60 4.80
N LEU A 229 0.60 -1.78 3.63
CA LEU A 229 -0.80 -1.40 3.42
C LEU A 229 -1.76 -2.14 4.35
N ARG A 230 -1.52 -3.44 4.59
CA ARG A 230 -2.30 -4.22 5.56
C ARG A 230 -2.15 -3.67 6.97
N ARG A 231 -0.92 -3.38 7.40
CA ARG A 231 -0.64 -2.79 8.71
C ARG A 231 -1.34 -1.44 8.90
N LEU A 232 -1.26 -0.55 7.92
CA LEU A 232 -1.93 0.75 7.96
C LEU A 232 -3.46 0.61 7.99
N ALA A 233 -4.01 -0.36 7.25
CA ALA A 233 -5.44 -0.64 7.28
C ALA A 233 -5.92 -1.17 8.64
N GLU A 234 -5.14 -2.05 9.28
CA GLU A 234 -5.42 -2.54 10.63
C GLU A 234 -5.34 -1.42 11.68
N GLU A 235 -4.33 -0.57 11.60
CA GLU A 235 -4.19 0.59 12.48
C GLU A 235 -5.37 1.56 12.35
N ARG A 236 -5.77 1.87 11.11
CA ARG A 236 -6.95 2.71 10.85
C ARG A 236 -8.22 2.09 11.41
N ARG A 237 -8.45 0.79 11.21
CA ARG A 237 -9.61 0.07 11.78
C ARG A 237 -9.61 0.16 13.31
N ARG A 238 -8.44 0.02 13.95
CA ARG A 238 -8.30 0.15 15.41
C ARG A 238 -8.64 1.56 15.90
N GLN A 239 -8.16 2.59 15.21
CA GLN A 239 -8.49 3.98 15.56
C GLN A 239 -9.98 4.27 15.40
N GLU A 240 -10.60 3.82 14.30
CA GLU A 240 -12.04 3.96 14.07
C GLU A 240 -12.86 3.23 15.15
N ALA A 241 -12.46 2.02 15.53
CA ALA A 241 -13.10 1.26 16.62
C ALA A 241 -12.98 1.99 17.97
N LEU A 242 -11.82 2.54 18.30
CA LEU A 242 -11.63 3.34 19.52
C LEU A 242 -12.51 4.59 19.53
N ARG A 243 -12.61 5.29 18.39
CA ARG A 243 -13.48 6.46 18.25
C ARG A 243 -14.96 6.09 18.40
N GLN A 244 -15.40 5.00 17.78
CA GLN A 244 -16.78 4.50 17.93
C GLN A 244 -17.08 4.11 19.37
N ALA A 245 -16.17 3.41 20.05
CA ALA A 245 -16.33 3.06 21.45
C ALA A 245 -16.43 4.29 22.37
N GLN A 246 -15.65 5.35 22.10
CA GLN A 246 -15.77 6.62 22.82
C GLN A 246 -17.12 7.29 22.61
N VAL A 247 -17.63 7.33 21.37
CA VAL A 247 -18.96 7.88 21.07
C VAL A 247 -20.06 7.10 21.78
N GLN A 248 -20.03 5.77 21.71
CA GLN A 248 -20.98 4.91 22.41
C GLN A 248 -20.94 5.12 23.93
N ARG A 249 -19.74 5.24 24.51
CA ARG A 249 -19.58 5.50 25.96
C ARG A 249 -20.16 6.86 26.36
N ARG A 250 -19.96 7.90 25.56
CA ARG A 250 -20.55 9.23 25.79
C ARG A 250 -22.08 9.19 25.68
N GLN A 251 -22.62 8.51 24.68
CA GLN A 251 -24.06 8.33 24.52
C GLN A 251 -24.66 7.58 25.72
N ALA A 252 -24.05 6.47 26.14
CA ALA A 252 -24.49 5.70 27.31
C ALA A 252 -24.45 6.50 28.61
N GLN A 253 -23.46 7.40 28.78
CA GLN A 253 -23.42 8.32 29.92
C GLN A 253 -24.51 9.39 29.86
N ALA A 254 -24.82 9.92 28.67
CA ALA A 254 -25.89 10.91 28.49
C ALA A 254 -27.29 10.31 28.64
N SER A 255 -27.48 9.04 28.29
CA SER A 255 -28.75 8.31 28.41
C SER A 255 -28.94 7.63 29.77
N ARG A 256 -28.03 7.85 30.75
CA ARG A 256 -28.24 7.37 32.12
C ARG A 256 -29.45 8.09 32.72
N PRO A 257 -30.50 7.38 33.17
CA PRO A 257 -31.65 8.02 33.79
C PRO A 257 -31.18 8.78 35.04
N GLN A 258 -31.48 10.08 35.07
CA GLN A 258 -31.25 10.89 36.26
C GLN A 258 -32.18 10.39 37.35
N VAL A 259 -31.62 9.91 38.47
CA VAL A 259 -32.39 9.50 39.64
C VAL A 259 -33.11 10.73 40.18
N ARG A 260 -34.36 10.90 39.78
CA ARG A 260 -35.24 11.96 40.26
C ARG A 260 -35.45 11.69 41.75
N ARG A 261 -35.00 12.59 42.63
CA ARG A 261 -35.34 12.51 44.06
C ARG A 261 -36.86 12.66 44.18
N VAL A 262 -37.54 11.56 44.48
CA VAL A 262 -38.97 11.56 44.73
C VAL A 262 -39.18 11.67 46.24
N SER A 263 -39.82 12.76 46.66
CA SER A 263 -40.42 12.87 47.99
C SER A 263 -41.82 12.24 47.95
N TYR A 264 -41.98 11.07 48.55
CA TYR A 264 -43.30 10.47 48.80
C TYR A 264 -43.78 10.88 50.19
N GLN A 265 -45.04 11.27 50.33
CA GLN A 265 -45.67 11.47 51.64
C GLN A 265 -46.06 10.11 52.22
N GLU A 266 -45.47 9.73 53.36
CA GLU A 266 -45.83 8.53 54.12
C GLU A 266 -47.33 8.53 54.49
N GLY A 267 -47.99 7.37 54.43
CA GLY A 267 -49.39 7.19 54.88
C GLY A 267 -50.51 7.19 53.83
N GLY A 268 -50.20 7.00 52.54
CA GLY A 268 -51.19 7.09 51.45
C GLY A 268 -51.73 5.76 50.89
N MET A 269 -51.43 4.61 51.48
CA MET A 269 -51.89 3.30 50.99
C MET A 269 -52.87 2.65 51.96
N ARG A 270 -53.72 1.75 51.45
CA ARG A 270 -54.61 0.90 52.26
C ARG A 270 -54.05 -0.51 52.38
N TRP A 271 -54.48 -1.24 53.41
CA TRP A 271 -54.22 -2.68 53.51
C TRP A 271 -54.74 -3.40 52.26
N PRO A 272 -53.89 -4.22 51.58
CA PRO A 272 -54.26 -4.91 50.35
C PRO A 272 -55.05 -6.20 50.58
N LEU A 273 -55.23 -6.57 51.85
CA LEU A 273 -55.90 -7.78 52.29
C LEU A 273 -56.67 -7.46 53.58
N SER A 274 -57.76 -8.16 53.83
CA SER A 274 -58.55 -8.07 55.07
C SER A 274 -58.56 -9.41 55.80
N GLY A 275 -58.71 -9.40 57.13
CA GLY A 275 -58.79 -10.65 57.92
C GLY A 275 -57.49 -11.47 57.89
N PHE A 276 -56.35 -10.81 57.80
CA PHE A 276 -55.04 -11.44 57.69
C PHE A 276 -54.29 -11.44 59.02
N ARG A 277 -53.25 -12.27 59.09
CA ARG A 277 -52.20 -12.18 60.12
C ARG A 277 -50.85 -12.02 59.43
N ILE A 278 -50.02 -11.08 59.89
CA ILE A 278 -48.66 -10.95 59.40
C ILE A 278 -47.84 -12.14 59.89
N THR A 279 -47.26 -12.91 58.98
CA THR A 279 -46.41 -14.07 59.30
C THR A 279 -44.93 -13.76 59.18
N THR A 280 -44.53 -12.83 58.33
CA THR A 280 -43.13 -12.45 58.14
C THR A 280 -43.04 -10.97 57.80
N TYR A 281 -42.11 -10.28 58.47
CA TYR A 281 -41.89 -8.85 58.31
C TYR A 281 -40.75 -8.55 57.35
N PHE A 282 -40.73 -7.32 56.84
CA PHE A 282 -39.65 -6.81 56.00
C PHE A 282 -38.29 -6.92 56.69
N GLY A 283 -37.28 -7.35 55.94
CA GLY A 283 -35.91 -7.52 56.40
C GLY A 283 -35.66 -8.74 57.30
N GLN A 284 -36.70 -9.51 57.66
CA GLN A 284 -36.52 -10.78 58.34
C GLN A 284 -35.95 -11.84 57.39
N ARG A 285 -35.38 -12.90 57.95
CA ARG A 285 -34.98 -14.08 57.18
C ARG A 285 -36.21 -14.94 56.90
N GLY A 286 -36.59 -15.05 55.63
CA GLY A 286 -37.68 -15.93 55.19
C GLY A 286 -37.22 -17.38 54.97
N ALA A 287 -38.17 -18.27 54.72
CA ALA A 287 -37.90 -19.69 54.45
C ALA A 287 -37.06 -19.90 53.16
N PHE A 288 -37.29 -19.06 52.14
CA PHE A 288 -36.64 -19.18 50.83
C PHE A 288 -35.66 -18.03 50.52
N GLN A 289 -35.64 -16.97 51.33
CA GLN A 289 -34.84 -15.78 51.07
C GLN A 289 -34.10 -15.35 52.35
N ARG A 290 -32.81 -14.99 52.22
CA ARG A 290 -32.00 -14.49 53.34
C ARG A 290 -32.46 -13.13 53.85
N TYR A 291 -33.12 -12.35 53.01
CA TYR A 291 -33.66 -11.03 53.30
C TYR A 291 -35.03 -10.90 52.65
N HIS A 292 -36.07 -10.68 53.46
CA HIS A 292 -37.44 -10.57 52.99
C HIS A 292 -37.74 -9.16 52.50
N THR A 293 -38.05 -9.01 51.21
CA THR A 293 -38.25 -7.71 50.53
C THR A 293 -39.65 -7.11 50.72
N GLY A 294 -40.53 -7.79 51.45
CA GLY A 294 -41.91 -7.37 51.68
C GLY A 294 -42.44 -7.76 53.06
N ILE A 295 -43.76 -7.86 53.17
CA ILE A 295 -44.47 -8.47 54.30
C ILE A 295 -45.36 -9.60 53.79
N ASP A 296 -45.48 -10.66 54.59
CA ASP A 296 -46.34 -11.79 54.27
C ASP A 296 -47.61 -11.73 55.11
N LEU A 297 -48.75 -11.67 54.43
CA LEU A 297 -50.09 -11.58 55.02
C LEU A 297 -50.81 -12.91 54.82
N ALA A 298 -50.81 -13.76 55.85
CA ALA A 298 -51.51 -15.04 55.80
C ALA A 298 -53.03 -14.84 55.87
N ALA A 299 -53.74 -15.45 54.92
CA ALA A 299 -55.19 -15.49 54.84
C ALA A 299 -55.63 -16.76 54.08
N PRO A 300 -56.90 -17.19 54.19
CA PRO A 300 -57.40 -18.34 53.45
C PRO A 300 -57.16 -18.23 51.93
N TYR A 301 -56.92 -19.37 51.29
CA TYR A 301 -56.81 -19.45 49.83
C TYR A 301 -58.07 -18.88 49.16
N GLY A 302 -57.88 -18.06 48.12
CA GLY A 302 -58.98 -17.42 47.40
C GLY A 302 -59.48 -16.11 48.03
N THR A 303 -58.92 -15.66 49.15
CA THR A 303 -59.27 -14.34 49.72
C THR A 303 -58.98 -13.22 48.71
N PRO A 304 -59.90 -12.28 48.44
CA PRO A 304 -59.65 -11.19 47.49
C PRO A 304 -58.48 -10.29 47.92
N ILE A 305 -57.58 -10.03 46.97
CA ILE A 305 -56.48 -9.07 47.11
C ILE A 305 -56.89 -7.79 46.38
N VAL A 306 -56.75 -6.65 47.05
CA VAL A 306 -57.10 -5.34 46.50
C VAL A 306 -55.88 -4.45 46.30
N ALA A 307 -55.96 -3.53 45.34
CA ALA A 307 -54.94 -2.52 45.14
C ALA A 307 -54.80 -1.62 46.38
N ALA A 308 -53.59 -1.53 46.91
CA ALA A 308 -53.25 -0.70 48.07
C ALA A 308 -53.31 0.80 47.74
N LYS A 309 -53.14 1.16 46.46
CA LYS A 309 -53.26 2.51 45.93
C LYS A 309 -53.66 2.45 44.45
N ALA A 310 -54.29 3.50 43.94
CA ALA A 310 -54.61 3.60 42.52
C ALA A 310 -53.32 3.65 41.68
N GLY A 311 -53.31 3.01 40.52
CA GLY A 311 -52.12 2.91 39.67
C GLY A 311 -52.38 2.18 38.37
N GLN A 312 -51.36 2.13 37.51
CA GLN A 312 -51.37 1.35 36.29
C GLN A 312 -50.73 -0.02 36.52
N VAL A 313 -51.35 -1.08 36.00
CA VAL A 313 -50.81 -2.44 36.06
C VAL A 313 -49.59 -2.54 35.15
N GLU A 314 -48.38 -2.57 35.71
CA GLU A 314 -47.14 -2.74 34.96
C GLU A 314 -46.96 -4.22 34.58
N VAL A 315 -47.16 -5.10 35.55
CA VAL A 315 -47.02 -6.55 35.39
C VAL A 315 -48.25 -7.24 35.94
N ALA A 316 -48.75 -8.24 35.22
CA ALA A 316 -49.76 -9.17 35.71
C ALA A 316 -49.54 -10.52 35.02
N GLY A 317 -48.90 -11.46 35.74
CA GLY A 317 -48.55 -12.75 35.16
C GLY A 317 -47.70 -13.63 36.08
N TRP A 318 -47.13 -14.69 35.50
CA TRP A 318 -46.24 -15.62 36.21
C TRP A 318 -44.80 -15.09 36.27
N SER A 319 -44.18 -15.19 37.45
CA SER A 319 -42.75 -14.93 37.65
C SER A 319 -41.97 -16.22 37.89
N SER A 320 -40.92 -16.43 37.12
CA SER A 320 -39.95 -17.53 37.32
C SER A 320 -38.99 -17.30 38.50
N TRP A 321 -39.08 -16.16 39.18
CA TRP A 321 -38.15 -15.73 40.24
C TRP A 321 -38.71 -15.89 41.65
N GLY A 322 -39.68 -16.80 41.82
CA GLY A 322 -40.22 -17.17 43.13
C GLY A 322 -41.55 -16.49 43.49
N TYR A 323 -41.96 -15.40 42.84
CA TYR A 323 -43.23 -14.72 43.16
C TYR A 323 -44.49 -15.49 42.70
N GLY A 324 -44.36 -16.46 41.77
CA GLY A 324 -45.52 -17.16 41.21
C GLY A 324 -46.41 -16.21 40.39
N PHE A 325 -47.73 -16.36 40.48
CA PHE A 325 -48.63 -15.36 39.91
C PHE A 325 -48.58 -14.08 40.74
N HIS A 326 -48.29 -12.97 40.08
CA HIS A 326 -48.10 -11.69 40.74
C HIS A 326 -48.60 -10.53 39.87
N VAL A 327 -48.84 -9.42 40.56
CA VAL A 327 -49.19 -8.13 39.97
C VAL A 327 -48.22 -7.07 40.49
N VAL A 328 -47.76 -6.18 39.62
CA VAL A 328 -47.03 -4.96 39.98
C VAL A 328 -47.84 -3.76 39.50
N LEU A 329 -48.09 -2.82 40.40
CA LEU A 329 -48.77 -1.56 40.10
C LEU A 329 -47.79 -0.40 40.19
N ASP A 330 -47.70 0.40 39.12
CA ASP A 330 -47.01 1.70 39.13
C ASP A 330 -48.01 2.78 39.59
N HIS A 331 -47.69 3.46 40.69
CA HIS A 331 -48.49 4.54 41.25
C HIS A 331 -48.02 5.93 40.79
N GLY A 332 -47.05 5.99 39.89
CA GLY A 332 -46.36 7.20 39.47
C GLY A 332 -45.34 7.67 40.52
N GLY A 333 -44.44 8.56 40.09
CA GLY A 333 -43.38 9.07 40.96
C GLY A 333 -42.41 7.98 41.41
N GLY A 334 -42.24 6.89 40.65
CA GLY A 334 -41.31 5.82 40.99
C GLY A 334 -41.70 5.04 42.24
N VAL A 335 -42.99 5.04 42.61
CA VAL A 335 -43.54 4.21 43.69
C VAL A 335 -44.35 3.09 43.07
N GLU A 336 -43.98 1.86 43.41
CA GLU A 336 -44.63 0.65 42.91
C GLU A 336 -45.05 -0.23 44.09
N THR A 337 -46.10 -1.03 43.89
CA THR A 337 -46.46 -2.12 44.80
C THR A 337 -46.45 -3.45 44.08
N LEU A 338 -45.96 -4.49 44.75
CA LEU A 338 -45.95 -5.86 44.23
C LEU A 338 -46.82 -6.76 45.11
N TYR A 339 -47.62 -7.59 44.46
CA TYR A 339 -48.55 -8.53 45.08
C TYR A 339 -48.27 -9.92 44.52
N ALA A 340 -47.80 -10.86 45.34
CA ALA A 340 -47.33 -12.17 44.87
C ALA A 340 -48.07 -13.36 45.49
N HIS A 341 -47.70 -14.55 45.01
CA HIS A 341 -48.23 -15.86 45.39
C HIS A 341 -49.72 -16.05 45.10
N MET A 342 -50.28 -15.29 44.17
CA MET A 342 -51.71 -15.33 43.86
C MET A 342 -52.14 -16.70 43.35
N SER A 343 -53.40 -17.07 43.59
CA SER A 343 -54.04 -18.23 42.96
C SER A 343 -54.56 -17.88 41.58
N ARG A 344 -55.08 -16.66 41.44
CA ARG A 344 -55.62 -16.11 40.20
C ARG A 344 -55.45 -14.60 40.16
N ILE A 345 -55.13 -14.08 38.98
CA ILE A 345 -55.02 -12.66 38.69
C ILE A 345 -56.36 -12.16 38.11
N ALA A 346 -56.83 -10.99 38.56
CA ALA A 346 -58.10 -10.40 38.13
C ALA A 346 -57.94 -9.19 37.18
N VAL A 347 -56.70 -8.79 36.88
CA VAL A 347 -56.36 -7.62 36.05
C VAL A 347 -55.38 -7.97 34.93
N ARG A 348 -55.16 -7.05 33.99
CA ARG A 348 -54.25 -7.22 32.84
C ARG A 348 -53.21 -6.10 32.79
N PRO A 349 -52.01 -6.34 32.22
CA PRO A 349 -51.01 -5.30 32.03
C PRO A 349 -51.56 -4.12 31.23
N GLY A 350 -51.16 -2.90 31.60
CA GLY A 350 -51.59 -1.63 31.03
C GLY A 350 -52.91 -1.08 31.59
N ALA A 351 -53.72 -1.88 32.29
CA ALA A 351 -54.98 -1.44 32.87
C ALA A 351 -54.76 -0.45 34.03
N TRP A 352 -55.64 0.55 34.16
CA TRP A 352 -55.71 1.39 35.34
C TRP A 352 -56.60 0.75 36.40
N VAL A 353 -56.17 0.81 37.67
CA VAL A 353 -56.92 0.31 38.82
C VAL A 353 -57.04 1.38 39.90
N GLU A 354 -58.18 1.39 40.60
CA GLU A 354 -58.41 2.27 41.74
C GLU A 354 -57.97 1.61 43.06
N ALA A 355 -57.68 2.41 44.09
CA ALA A 355 -57.38 1.89 45.42
C ALA A 355 -58.58 1.11 45.98
N GLY A 356 -58.39 -0.17 46.30
CA GLY A 356 -59.46 -1.05 46.76
C GLY A 356 -60.08 -1.94 45.69
N GLN A 357 -59.76 -1.72 44.42
CA GLN A 357 -60.19 -2.60 43.35
C GLN A 357 -59.53 -3.98 43.51
N VAL A 358 -60.30 -5.06 43.31
CA VAL A 358 -59.77 -6.43 43.35
C VAL A 358 -58.82 -6.65 42.17
N ILE A 359 -57.59 -7.05 42.47
CA ILE A 359 -56.52 -7.30 41.49
C ILE A 359 -56.13 -8.77 41.38
N GLY A 360 -56.53 -9.58 42.36
CA GLY A 360 -56.29 -11.01 42.36
C GLY A 360 -56.81 -11.68 43.62
N TYR A 361 -56.38 -12.91 43.84
CA TYR A 361 -56.84 -13.73 44.97
C TYR A 361 -55.66 -14.44 45.62
N VAL A 362 -55.67 -14.53 46.95
CA VAL A 362 -54.64 -15.22 47.73
C VAL A 362 -54.47 -16.64 47.23
N GLY A 363 -53.22 -17.07 47.14
CA GLY A 363 -52.86 -18.41 46.73
C GLY A 363 -51.59 -18.87 47.43
N SER A 364 -50.93 -19.85 46.82
CA SER A 364 -49.64 -20.37 47.28
C SER A 364 -48.77 -20.76 46.09
N THR A 365 -48.76 -19.94 45.04
CA THR A 365 -47.94 -20.19 43.83
C THR A 365 -46.52 -19.66 44.01
N GLY A 366 -45.56 -20.19 43.26
CA GLY A 366 -44.14 -19.83 43.42
C GLY A 366 -43.52 -20.40 44.70
N TRP A 367 -42.58 -19.68 45.29
CA TRP A 367 -41.91 -20.07 46.53
C TRP A 367 -42.72 -19.67 47.75
N SER A 368 -43.73 -20.47 48.04
CA SER A 368 -44.65 -20.26 49.16
C SER A 368 -44.79 -21.54 49.98
N THR A 369 -44.77 -21.42 51.31
CA THR A 369 -44.98 -22.57 52.24
C THR A 369 -46.45 -22.79 52.59
N GLY A 370 -47.35 -21.88 52.22
CA GLY A 370 -48.79 -22.00 52.46
C GLY A 370 -49.54 -20.74 52.02
N PRO A 371 -50.89 -20.70 52.06
CA PRO A 371 -51.66 -19.57 51.55
C PRO A 371 -51.34 -18.24 52.24
N HIS A 372 -50.81 -17.28 51.47
CA HIS A 372 -50.54 -15.91 51.93
C HIS A 372 -50.39 -14.95 50.74
N LEU A 373 -50.45 -13.64 51.01
CA LEU A 373 -50.03 -12.59 50.10
C LEU A 373 -48.65 -12.09 50.51
N HIS A 374 -47.68 -12.15 49.60
CA HIS A 374 -46.43 -11.39 49.74
C HIS A 374 -46.63 -10.00 49.13
N PHE A 375 -46.44 -8.96 49.93
CA PHE A 375 -46.67 -7.57 49.56
C PHE A 375 -45.39 -6.73 49.70
N GLU A 376 -44.98 -6.05 48.63
CA GLU A 376 -43.85 -5.12 48.64
C GLU A 376 -44.28 -3.69 48.29
N VAL A 377 -43.57 -2.72 48.84
CA VAL A 377 -43.56 -1.32 48.37
C VAL A 377 -42.15 -1.02 47.87
N ARG A 378 -42.03 -0.53 46.64
CA ARG A 378 -40.75 -0.15 46.04
C ARG A 378 -40.74 1.33 45.74
N VAL A 379 -39.65 2.01 46.09
CA VAL A 379 -39.46 3.44 45.81
C VAL A 379 -38.13 3.61 45.07
N GLY A 380 -38.21 4.09 43.83
CA GLY A 380 -37.07 4.17 42.93
C GLY A 380 -36.45 2.81 42.63
N GLY A 381 -37.28 1.75 42.54
CA GLY A 381 -36.85 0.37 42.32
C GLY A 381 -36.27 -0.35 43.55
N VAL A 382 -36.20 0.30 44.72
CA VAL A 382 -35.69 -0.31 45.96
C VAL A 382 -36.84 -0.67 46.89
N ALA A 383 -36.89 -1.93 47.33
CA ALA A 383 -37.86 -2.39 48.31
C ALA A 383 -37.72 -1.63 49.65
N ARG A 384 -38.84 -1.15 50.18
CA ARG A 384 -38.96 -0.45 51.46
C ARG A 384 -39.91 -1.22 52.36
N ASN A 385 -39.78 -1.01 53.67
CA ASN A 385 -40.69 -1.61 54.64
C ASN A 385 -42.14 -1.15 54.36
N PRO A 386 -43.05 -2.04 53.92
CA PRO A 386 -44.41 -1.67 53.58
C PRO A 386 -45.20 -1.05 54.74
N LEU A 387 -44.84 -1.38 55.99
CA LEU A 387 -45.51 -0.85 57.18
C LEU A 387 -45.35 0.67 57.35
N ALA A 388 -44.37 1.30 56.69
CA ALA A 388 -44.25 2.77 56.67
C ALA A 388 -45.26 3.46 55.72
N TYR A 389 -45.97 2.69 54.89
CA TYR A 389 -46.85 3.21 53.85
C TYR A 389 -48.32 2.82 54.06
N LEU A 390 -48.56 1.79 54.86
CA LEU A 390 -49.88 1.25 55.20
C LEU A 390 -50.45 1.94 56.47
N PRO A 391 -51.78 1.93 56.67
CA PRO A 391 -52.44 2.59 57.80
C PRO A 391 -52.18 1.93 59.16
#